data_AF-A0A438GBP9-F1
#
_entry.id   AF-A0A438GBP9-F1
#
_cell.length_a   1.000
_cell.length_b   1.000
_cell.length_c   1.000
_cell.angle_alpha   90.00
_cell.angle_beta   90.00
_cell.angle_gamma   90.00
#
_symmetry.space_group_name_H-M   'P 1'
#
loop_
_entity.id
_entity.type
_entity.pdbx_description
1 polymer ?
#
loop_
_entity_poly.entity_id
_entity_poly.type
_entity_poly.pdbx_seq_one_letter_code
_entity_poly.pdbx_strand_id
1 'polypeptide(L)'
;MVMEGWFPQKKIMGHSSIGGLICESLWMEFCSGKHEVWVPILAMPMHLDQLVNAKLVESIGVGIKIKKDGSGKLEREEITKVIEDLVV
;
A
#
# COMPACT_ATOMS: atom_id res chain seq x y z
N MET A 1 8.77 13.55 -9.35
CA MET A 1 9.91 13.79 -8.42
C MET A 1 10.25 12.46 -7.77
N VAL A 2 11.52 12.09 -7.73
CA VAL A 2 11.99 10.87 -7.04
C VAL A 2 12.86 11.32 -5.88
N MET A 3 12.63 10.77 -4.70
CA MET A 3 13.41 11.06 -3.51
C MET A 3 14.07 9.77 -3.04
N GLU A 4 15.38 9.82 -2.80
CA GLU A 4 16.14 8.67 -2.33
C GLU A 4 16.41 8.78 -0.83
N GLY A 5 16.39 7.64 -0.13
CA GLY A 5 16.59 7.58 1.32
C GLY A 5 15.31 7.82 2.12
N TRP A 6 15.42 8.50 3.25
CA TRP A 6 14.33 8.67 4.21
C TRP A 6 13.53 9.94 3.94
N PHE A 7 12.19 9.84 4.01
CA PHE A 7 11.29 11.00 3.99
C PHE A 7 10.47 11.09 5.28
N PRO A 8 10.04 12.30 5.68
CA PRO A 8 9.19 12.49 6.85
C PRO A 8 7.75 12.06 6.56
N GLN A 9 7.53 10.74 6.44
CA GLN A 9 6.28 10.12 6.01
C GLN A 9 5.06 10.64 6.78
N LYS A 10 5.18 10.83 8.11
CA LYS A 10 4.10 11.38 8.95
C LYS A 10 3.67 12.78 8.53
N LYS A 11 4.59 13.63 8.07
CA LYS A 11 4.29 15.00 7.61
C LYS A 11 3.65 14.99 6.22
N ILE A 12 4.05 14.05 5.38
CA ILE A 12 3.57 13.96 3.99
C ILE A 12 2.15 13.40 3.97
N MET A 13 1.88 12.28 4.65
CA MET A 13 0.61 11.55 4.55
C MET A 13 -0.65 12.32 4.96
N GLY A 14 -0.55 13.40 5.71
CA GLY A 14 -1.70 14.26 6.05
C GLY A 14 -2.06 15.28 4.97
N HIS A 15 -1.34 15.31 3.84
CA HIS A 15 -1.55 16.30 2.79
C HIS A 15 -2.70 15.89 1.87
N SER A 16 -3.61 16.83 1.57
CA SER A 16 -4.81 16.60 0.74
C SER A 16 -4.52 16.16 -0.70
N SER A 17 -3.32 16.43 -1.20
CA SER A 17 -2.88 15.97 -2.54
C SER A 17 -2.48 14.51 -2.62
N ILE A 18 -2.54 13.75 -1.51
CA ILE A 18 -2.18 12.33 -1.51
C ILE A 18 -3.44 11.49 -1.71
N GLY A 19 -3.56 10.90 -2.90
CA GLY A 19 -4.66 10.02 -3.26
C GLY A 19 -4.43 8.53 -2.98
N GLY A 20 -3.22 8.11 -2.62
CA GLY A 20 -2.90 6.70 -2.41
C GLY A 20 -1.51 6.47 -1.84
N LEU A 21 -1.31 5.32 -1.17
CA LEU A 21 -0.02 4.88 -0.65
C LEU A 21 0.27 3.44 -1.07
N ILE A 22 1.49 3.18 -1.53
CA ILE A 22 2.00 1.83 -1.76
C ILE A 22 2.97 1.49 -0.64
N CYS A 23 2.74 0.36 0.05
CA CYS A 23 3.58 -0.06 1.17
C CYS A 23 3.80 -1.57 1.18
N GLU A 24 5.00 -1.97 1.59
CA GLU A 24 5.38 -3.37 1.73
C GLU A 24 4.64 -4.07 2.90
N SER A 25 4.42 -3.34 4.00
CA SER A 25 3.75 -3.86 5.20
C SER A 25 2.70 -2.90 5.72
N LEU A 26 1.46 -3.33 5.64
CA LEU A 26 0.30 -2.53 6.04
C LEU A 26 0.14 -2.39 7.54
N TRP A 27 0.81 -3.24 8.34
CA TRP A 27 0.72 -3.25 9.79
C TRP A 27 1.25 -1.96 10.43
N MET A 28 2.37 -1.43 9.91
CA MET A 28 2.99 -0.22 10.47
C MET A 28 2.16 1.03 10.18
N GLU A 29 1.48 1.08 9.04
CA GLU A 29 0.59 2.19 8.70
C GLU A 29 -0.76 2.10 9.42
N PHE A 30 -1.33 0.89 9.52
CA PHE A 30 -2.54 0.63 10.29
C PHE A 30 -2.36 0.98 11.77
N CYS A 31 -1.28 0.47 12.41
CA CYS A 31 -0.97 0.80 13.80
C CYS A 31 -0.59 2.28 14.02
N SER A 32 -0.20 3.00 12.97
CA SER A 32 0.10 4.44 13.07
C SER A 32 -1.16 5.32 13.18
N GLY A 33 -2.37 4.74 13.13
CA GLY A 33 -3.62 5.44 13.45
C GLY A 33 -4.04 6.50 12.44
N LYS A 34 -3.46 6.51 11.23
CA LYS A 34 -3.69 7.54 10.19
C LYS A 34 -5.01 7.37 9.42
N HIS A 35 -6.02 6.73 10.01
CA HIS A 35 -7.34 6.54 9.40
C HIS A 35 -8.18 7.83 9.31
N GLU A 36 -7.67 8.97 9.79
CA GLU A 36 -8.33 10.27 9.62
C GLU A 36 -8.32 10.75 8.16
N VAL A 37 -7.41 10.22 7.33
CA VAL A 37 -7.40 10.43 5.88
C VAL A 37 -7.54 9.05 5.22
N TRP A 38 -8.63 8.84 4.49
CA TRP A 38 -8.89 7.62 3.72
C TRP A 38 -7.92 7.53 2.53
N VAL A 39 -6.65 7.21 2.82
CA VAL A 39 -5.68 6.91 1.78
C VAL A 39 -5.76 5.41 1.51
N PRO A 40 -6.22 4.98 0.32
CA PRO A 40 -6.21 3.58 -0.02
C PRO A 40 -4.77 3.05 0.01
N ILE A 41 -4.57 1.91 0.66
CA ILE A 41 -3.24 1.34 0.87
C ILE A 41 -3.07 0.10 -0.01
N LEU A 42 -2.04 0.12 -0.84
CA LEU A 42 -1.64 -0.99 -1.69
C LEU A 42 -0.59 -1.86 -0.98
N ALA A 43 -0.93 -3.13 -0.76
CA ALA A 43 -0.07 -4.11 -0.12
C ALA A 43 0.88 -4.77 -1.12
N MET A 44 2.19 -4.61 -0.92
CA MET A 44 3.22 -5.30 -1.70
C MET A 44 4.09 -6.20 -0.80
N PRO A 45 3.57 -7.34 -0.30
CA PRO A 45 4.30 -8.17 0.64
C PRO A 45 5.55 -8.80 0.00
N MET A 46 6.70 -8.56 0.62
CA MET A 46 8.01 -9.11 0.23
C MET A 46 8.49 -10.20 1.20
N HIS A 47 7.99 -10.23 2.44
CA HIS A 47 8.33 -11.20 3.49
C HIS A 47 7.11 -11.91 4.11
N LEU A 48 7.35 -13.02 4.82
CA LEU A 48 6.34 -14.00 5.25
C LEU A 48 5.28 -13.45 6.22
N ASP A 49 5.70 -12.61 7.17
CA ASP A 49 4.83 -11.92 8.12
C ASP A 49 3.90 -10.92 7.42
N GLN A 50 4.39 -10.28 6.37
CA GLN A 50 3.65 -9.30 5.58
C GLN A 50 2.54 -9.92 4.75
N LEU A 51 2.67 -11.20 4.36
CA LEU A 51 1.61 -11.94 3.66
C LEU A 51 0.36 -12.12 4.52
N VAL A 52 0.53 -12.34 5.83
CA VAL A 52 -0.58 -12.48 6.77
C VAL A 52 -1.25 -11.12 6.97
N ASN A 53 -0.46 -10.07 7.14
CA ASN A 53 -0.96 -8.70 7.30
C ASN A 53 -1.71 -8.20 6.04
N ALA A 54 -1.19 -8.50 4.85
CA ALA A 54 -1.84 -8.14 3.60
C ALA A 54 -3.20 -8.83 3.42
N LYS A 55 -3.29 -10.12 3.78
CA LYS A 55 -4.57 -10.86 3.77
C LYS A 55 -5.56 -10.28 4.78
N LEU A 56 -5.10 -9.91 5.98
CA LEU A 56 -5.97 -9.33 7.01
C LEU A 56 -6.56 -8.00 6.54
N VAL A 57 -5.73 -7.11 6.02
CA VAL A 57 -6.17 -5.78 5.55
C VAL A 57 -7.10 -5.86 4.33
N GLU A 58 -6.82 -6.78 3.40
CA GLU A 58 -7.73 -7.10 2.30
C GLU A 58 -9.08 -7.62 2.84
N SER A 59 -9.06 -8.51 3.84
CA SER A 59 -10.29 -9.08 4.42
C SER A 59 -11.17 -8.09 5.18
N ILE A 60 -10.56 -7.07 5.80
CA ILE A 60 -11.30 -6.01 6.51
C ILE A 60 -11.63 -4.81 5.59
N GLY A 61 -11.27 -4.87 4.30
CA GLY A 61 -11.63 -3.89 3.29
C GLY A 61 -10.87 -2.56 3.37
N VAL A 62 -9.71 -2.52 4.05
CA VAL A 62 -8.92 -1.29 4.22
C VAL A 62 -7.69 -1.20 3.30
N GLY A 63 -7.51 -2.16 2.40
CA GLY A 63 -6.42 -2.12 1.42
C GLY A 63 -6.60 -3.14 0.29
N ILE A 64 -5.86 -2.91 -0.80
CA ILE A 64 -5.86 -3.75 -2.00
C ILE A 64 -4.54 -4.50 -2.03
N LYS A 65 -4.59 -5.80 -2.32
CA LYS A 65 -3.39 -6.63 -2.45
C LYS A 65 -3.03 -6.81 -3.93
N ILE A 66 -1.77 -6.53 -4.28
CA ILE A 66 -1.26 -6.82 -5.63
C ILE A 66 -1.12 -8.33 -5.80
N LYS A 67 -1.70 -8.88 -6.87
CA LYS A 67 -1.55 -10.29 -7.19
C LYS A 67 -0.16 -10.55 -7.79
N LYS A 68 0.41 -11.68 -7.39
CA LYS A 68 1.63 -12.21 -7.98
C LYS A 68 1.25 -13.26 -9.03
N ASP A 69 2.10 -13.40 -10.06
CA ASP A 69 1.95 -14.44 -11.07
C ASP A 69 2.20 -15.85 -10.49
N GLY A 70 2.10 -16.88 -11.34
CA GLY A 70 2.38 -18.25 -10.94
C GLY A 70 3.83 -18.51 -10.48
N SER A 71 4.76 -17.59 -10.76
CA SER A 71 6.16 -17.65 -10.31
C SER A 71 6.43 -16.84 -9.04
N GLY A 72 5.42 -16.16 -8.48
CA GLY A 72 5.55 -15.31 -7.30
C GLY A 72 6.13 -13.91 -7.59
N LYS A 73 6.22 -13.51 -8.86
CA LYS A 73 6.64 -12.18 -9.30
C LYS A 73 5.45 -11.23 -9.43
N LEU A 74 5.76 -9.93 -9.33
CA LEU A 74 4.78 -8.87 -9.55
C LEU A 74 4.87 -8.45 -11.02
N GLU A 75 3.73 -8.50 -11.69
CA GLU A 75 3.61 -8.07 -13.09
C GLU A 75 3.31 -6.57 -13.14
N ARG A 76 3.91 -5.88 -14.10
CA ARG A 76 3.77 -4.44 -14.26
C ARG A 76 2.31 -4.06 -14.50
N GLU A 77 1.61 -4.85 -15.29
CA GLU A 77 0.23 -4.66 -15.69
C GLU A 77 -0.70 -4.72 -14.49
N GLU A 78 -0.46 -5.64 -13.54
CA GLU A 78 -1.24 -5.73 -12.30
C GLU A 78 -0.98 -4.51 -11.41
N ILE A 79 0.27 -4.05 -11.31
CA ILE A 79 0.60 -2.83 -10.56
C ILE A 79 -0.11 -1.63 -11.16
N THR A 80 -0.06 -1.46 -12.49
CA THR A 80 -0.70 -0.35 -13.19
C THR A 80 -2.21 -0.35 -12.96
N LYS A 81 -2.86 -1.51 -13.11
CA LYS A 81 -4.30 -1.65 -12.88
C LYS A 81 -4.69 -1.21 -11.47
N VAL A 82 -3.96 -1.68 -10.46
CA VAL A 82 -4.31 -1.33 -9.08
C VAL A 82 -4.05 0.16 -8.79
N ILE A 83 -3.02 0.77 -9.39
CA ILE A 83 -2.80 2.21 -9.28
C ILE A 83 -3.96 2.99 -9.92
N GLU A 84 -4.45 2.56 -11.07
CA GLU A 84 -5.62 3.17 -11.74
C GLU A 84 -6.89 3.03 -10.90
N ASP A 85 -7.09 1.89 -10.22
CA ASP A 85 -8.22 1.70 -9.30
C ASP A 85 -8.12 2.57 -8.03
N LEU A 86 -6.90 2.96 -7.62
CA LEU A 86 -6.64 3.77 -6.43
C LEU A 86 -6.79 5.29 -6.69
N VAL A 87 -6.38 5.75 -7.87
CA VAL A 87 -6.34 7.17 -8.21
C VAL A 87 -7.64 7.56 -8.91
N VAL A 88 -8.55 8.18 -8.15
CA VAL A 88 -9.79 8.81 -8.67
C VAL A 88 -9.51 10.22 -9.18
#